data_AF-A0A4Z2ERW6-F1
#
_entry.id   AF-A0A4Z2ERW6-F1
#
_cell.length_a   1.000
_cell.length_b   1.000
_cell.length_c   1.000
_cell.angle_alpha   90.00
_cell.angle_beta   90.00
_cell.angle_gamma   90.00
#
_symmetry.space_group_name_H-M   'P 1'
#
loop_
_entity.id
_entity.type
_entity.pdbx_description
1 polymer ?
#
loop_
_entity_poly.entity_id
_entity_poly.type
_entity_poly.pdbx_seq_one_letter_code
_entity_poly.pdbx_strand_id
1 'polypeptide(L)'
;MCLRAIIKHDFPGRWTAIVDKIGMYLQSQNGGSWYGSLLALYQLVKTYEYRKADEREPLLAAMQIFLPRIQQLISQLLADATIFSVLIQKQILKIFHALVQYSLPLQLINNTVMTQWMEILRAIMDRDVPAVRHTQTHT
;
A
#
# COMPACT_ATOMS: atom_id res chain seq x y z
N MET A 1 -8.37 -11.81 8.31
CA MET A 1 -9.01 -13.04 7.79
C MET A 1 -10.42 -12.79 7.26
N CYS A 2 -11.32 -12.10 8.00
CA CYS A 2 -12.69 -11.85 7.53
C CYS A 2 -12.78 -10.98 6.27
N LEU A 3 -12.01 -9.88 6.19
CA LEU A 3 -12.03 -8.99 5.03
C LEU A 3 -11.59 -9.68 3.73
N ARG A 4 -10.66 -10.64 3.82
CA ARG A 4 -10.21 -11.46 2.69
C ARG A 4 -11.34 -12.29 2.11
N ALA A 5 -12.13 -12.92 2.97
CA ALA A 5 -13.24 -13.76 2.55
C ALA A 5 -14.30 -12.92 1.85
N ILE A 6 -14.68 -11.77 2.44
CA ILE A 6 -15.70 -10.89 1.85
C ILE A 6 -15.23 -10.34 0.50
N ILE A 7 -14.00 -9.83 0.39
CA ILE A 7 -13.46 -9.33 -0.89
C ILE A 7 -13.45 -10.44 -1.95
N LYS A 8 -13.04 -11.66 -1.59
CA LYS A 8 -12.98 -12.78 -2.53
C LYS A 8 -14.35 -13.18 -3.08
N HIS A 9 -15.41 -13.06 -2.28
CA HIS A 9 -16.74 -13.49 -2.65
C HIS A 9 -17.62 -12.37 -3.24
N ASP A 10 -17.37 -11.12 -2.84
CA ASP A 10 -18.29 -10.01 -3.15
C ASP A 10 -17.67 -8.94 -4.08
N PHE A 11 -16.36 -8.89 -4.29
CA PHE A 11 -15.75 -7.94 -5.23
C PHE A 11 -15.44 -8.62 -6.59
N PRO A 12 -15.71 -7.97 -7.73
CA PRO A 12 -16.21 -6.60 -7.91
C PRO A 12 -17.74 -6.44 -7.89
N GLY A 13 -18.52 -7.53 -7.95
CA GLY A 13 -19.96 -7.45 -8.21
C GLY A 13 -20.81 -6.85 -7.07
N ARG A 14 -20.75 -7.43 -5.87
CA ARG A 14 -21.62 -7.08 -4.73
C ARG A 14 -21.06 -6.01 -3.79
N TRP A 15 -19.76 -5.68 -3.90
CA TRP A 15 -19.10 -4.77 -2.95
C TRP A 15 -18.17 -3.74 -3.61
N THR A 16 -18.69 -2.98 -4.56
CA THR A 16 -17.99 -1.84 -5.18
C THR A 16 -17.65 -0.73 -4.19
N ALA A 17 -18.51 -0.50 -3.19
CA ALA A 17 -18.37 0.56 -2.18
C ALA A 17 -17.12 0.44 -1.29
N ILE A 18 -16.38 -0.68 -1.33
CA ILE A 18 -15.11 -0.82 -0.62
C ILE A 18 -14.06 0.16 -1.17
N VAL A 19 -14.07 0.42 -2.49
CA VAL A 19 -13.18 1.39 -3.13
C VAL A 19 -13.47 2.79 -2.58
N ASP A 20 -14.73 3.20 -2.57
CA ASP A 20 -15.13 4.51 -2.06
C ASP A 20 -14.73 4.70 -0.59
N LYS A 21 -14.98 3.69 0.26
CA LYS A 21 -14.61 3.74 1.68
C LYS A 21 -13.10 3.81 1.89
N ILE A 22 -12.31 3.01 1.18
CA ILE A 22 -10.85 3.08 1.26
C ILE A 22 -10.37 4.47 0.85
N GLY A 23 -10.91 5.02 -0.24
CA GLY A 23 -10.58 6.36 -0.71
C GLY A 23 -10.88 7.45 0.32
N MET A 24 -12.08 7.42 0.91
CA MET A 24 -12.53 8.40 1.89
C MET A 24 -11.62 8.42 3.13
N TYR A 25 -11.26 7.26 3.67
CA TYR A 25 -10.37 7.18 4.83
C TYR A 25 -8.91 7.55 4.50
N LEU A 26 -8.39 7.17 3.32
CA LEU A 26 -7.05 7.59 2.88
C LEU A 26 -6.92 9.09 2.64
N GLN A 27 -8.03 9.80 2.41
CA GLN A 27 -8.06 11.26 2.29
C GLN A 27 -8.28 11.98 3.62
N SER A 28 -8.64 11.26 4.69
CA SER A 28 -8.88 11.89 5.98
C SER A 28 -7.60 12.54 6.52
N GLN A 29 -7.75 13.70 7.16
CA GLN A 29 -6.66 14.40 7.85
C GLN A 29 -6.21 13.66 9.12
N ASN A 30 -7.03 12.73 9.62
CA ASN A 30 -6.70 11.89 10.76
C ASN A 30 -5.98 10.62 10.30
N GLY A 31 -4.64 10.63 10.42
CA GLY A 31 -3.77 9.51 10.05
C GLY A 31 -4.07 8.20 10.78
N GLY A 32 -4.83 8.22 11.88
CA GLY A 32 -5.25 7.01 12.60
C GLY A 32 -6.08 6.04 11.75
N SER A 33 -6.76 6.51 10.70
CA SER A 33 -7.56 5.65 9.81
C SER A 33 -6.77 5.08 8.63
N TRP A 34 -5.63 5.68 8.27
CA TRP A 34 -4.87 5.28 7.07
C TRP A 34 -4.42 3.83 7.11
N TYR A 35 -3.91 3.38 8.27
CA TYR A 35 -3.39 2.02 8.39
C TYR A 35 -4.48 0.96 8.14
N GLY A 36 -5.70 1.16 8.66
CA GLY A 36 -6.83 0.26 8.41
C GLY A 36 -7.21 0.18 6.94
N SER A 37 -7.25 1.33 6.25
CA SER A 37 -7.54 1.41 4.82
C SER A 37 -6.45 0.76 3.97
N LEU A 38 -5.19 0.92 4.35
CA LEU A 38 -4.05 0.26 3.68
C LEU A 38 -4.06 -1.26 3.90
N LEU A 39 -4.47 -1.74 5.07
CA LEU A 39 -4.69 -3.17 5.29
C LEU A 39 -5.82 -3.71 4.41
N ALA A 40 -6.90 -2.95 4.25
CA ALA A 40 -7.99 -3.32 3.35
C ALA A 40 -7.56 -3.36 1.88
N LEU A 41 -6.84 -2.33 1.43
CA LEU A 41 -6.28 -2.27 0.08
C LEU A 41 -5.29 -3.40 -0.17
N TYR A 42 -4.41 -3.71 0.78
CA TYR A 42 -3.50 -4.85 0.68
C TYR A 42 -4.26 -6.17 0.51
N GLN A 43 -5.36 -6.34 1.23
CA GLN A 43 -6.17 -7.54 1.09
C GLN A 43 -6.88 -7.63 -0.26
N LEU A 44 -7.27 -6.49 -0.84
CA LEU A 44 -7.77 -6.41 -2.21
C LEU A 44 -6.71 -6.88 -3.20
N VAL A 45 -5.51 -6.28 -3.19
CA VAL A 45 -4.41 -6.66 -4.09
C VAL A 45 -4.05 -8.15 -3.95
N LYS A 46 -3.91 -8.65 -2.72
CA LYS A 46 -3.57 -10.06 -2.46
C LYS A 46 -4.63 -11.05 -2.92
N THR A 47 -5.90 -10.63 -3.04
CA THR A 47 -6.97 -11.50 -3.57
C THR A 47 -6.77 -11.78 -5.07
N TYR A 48 -6.12 -10.87 -5.78
CA TYR A 48 -5.86 -10.96 -7.22
C TYR A 48 -4.42 -11.41 -7.55
N GLU A 49 -3.60 -11.71 -6.55
CA GLU A 49 -2.17 -12.06 -6.69
C GLU A 49 -1.90 -13.26 -7.62
N TYR A 50 -2.80 -14.24 -7.65
CA TYR A 50 -2.67 -15.44 -8.50
C TYR A 50 -3.72 -15.51 -9.62
N ARG A 51 -4.49 -14.43 -9.80
CA ARG A 51 -5.51 -14.34 -10.85
C ARG A 51 -4.83 -14.10 -12.21
N LYS A 52 -5.43 -14.63 -13.27
CA LYS A 52 -4.98 -14.42 -14.65
C LYS A 52 -5.12 -12.94 -15.04
N ALA A 53 -4.40 -12.51 -16.07
CA ALA A 53 -4.34 -11.10 -16.48
C ALA A 53 -5.71 -10.51 -16.85
N ASP A 54 -6.56 -11.30 -17.50
CA ASP A 54 -7.95 -10.98 -17.86
C ASP A 54 -8.86 -10.82 -16.63
N GLU A 55 -8.66 -11.62 -15.58
CA GLU A 55 -9.42 -11.53 -14.33
C GLU A 55 -8.98 -10.36 -13.42
N ARG A 56 -7.90 -9.64 -13.77
CA ARG A 56 -7.31 -8.57 -12.96
C ARG A 56 -7.86 -7.18 -13.26
N GLU A 57 -8.65 -7.02 -14.31
CA GLU A 57 -9.21 -5.72 -14.71
C GLU A 57 -9.86 -4.94 -13.55
N PRO A 58 -10.66 -5.56 -12.65
CA PRO A 58 -11.27 -4.83 -11.53
C PRO A 58 -10.25 -4.32 -10.50
N LEU A 59 -9.16 -5.08 -10.29
CA LEU A 59 -8.05 -4.63 -9.46
C LEU A 59 -7.35 -3.43 -10.12
N LEU A 60 -7.12 -3.50 -11.44
CA LEU A 60 -6.39 -2.47 -12.18
C LEU A 60 -7.16 -1.14 -12.16
N ALA A 61 -8.49 -1.19 -12.33
CA ALA A 61 -9.36 -0.02 -12.19
C ALA A 61 -9.28 0.61 -10.78
N ALA A 62 -9.32 -0.21 -9.71
CA ALA A 62 -9.17 0.29 -8.35
C ALA A 62 -7.77 0.90 -8.11
N MET A 63 -6.71 0.25 -8.59
CA MET A 63 -5.34 0.72 -8.42
C MET A 63 -5.02 1.97 -9.24
N GLN A 64 -5.76 2.26 -10.33
CA GLN A 64 -5.65 3.53 -11.04
C GLN A 64 -5.95 4.73 -10.13
N ILE A 65 -6.84 4.54 -9.14
CA ILE A 65 -7.19 5.55 -8.14
C ILE A 65 -6.21 5.51 -6.96
N PHE A 66 -5.92 4.32 -6.44
CA PHE A 66 -5.18 4.21 -5.18
C PHE A 66 -3.66 4.31 -5.31
N LEU A 67 -3.08 3.83 -6.41
CA LEU A 67 -1.63 3.84 -6.60
C LEU A 67 -1.02 5.24 -6.46
N PRO A 68 -1.51 6.30 -7.15
CA PRO A 68 -0.96 7.64 -6.98
C PRO A 68 -1.17 8.16 -5.54
N ARG A 69 -2.30 7.83 -4.90
CA ARG A 69 -2.58 8.28 -3.52
C ARG A 69 -1.62 7.66 -2.51
N ILE A 70 -1.37 6.35 -2.57
CA ILE A 70 -0.44 5.68 -1.65
C ILE A 70 1.01 6.06 -1.94
N GLN A 71 1.35 6.35 -3.21
CA GLN A 71 2.67 6.85 -3.59
C GLN A 71 2.91 8.25 -3.00
N GLN A 72 1.94 9.16 -3.11
CA GLN A 72 2.02 10.47 -2.47
C GLN A 72 2.15 10.35 -0.94
N LEU A 73 1.38 9.45 -0.32
CA LEU A 73 1.39 9.24 1.12
C LEU A 73 2.76 8.73 1.61
N ILE A 74 3.36 7.74 0.94
CA ILE A 74 4.68 7.25 1.34
C ILE A 74 5.74 8.35 1.17
N SER A 75 5.69 9.13 0.08
CA SER A 75 6.62 10.25 -0.15
C SER A 75 6.53 11.31 0.96
N GLN A 76 5.32 11.66 1.40
CA GLN A 76 5.10 12.60 2.52
C GLN A 76 5.68 12.08 3.83
N LEU A 77 5.64 10.75 4.04
CA LEU A 77 6.08 10.12 5.26
C LEU A 77 7.59 9.80 5.26
N LEU A 78 8.31 9.99 4.16
CA LEU A 78 9.72 9.59 4.06
C LEU A 78 10.62 10.26 5.12
N ALA A 79 10.34 11.51 5.46
CA ALA A 79 11.09 12.27 6.46
C ALA A 79 10.68 11.95 7.91
N ASP A 80 9.51 11.32 8.13
CA ASP A 80 9.00 11.00 9.45
C ASP A 80 9.46 9.60 9.88
N ALA A 81 10.35 9.56 10.87
CA ALA A 81 10.93 8.35 11.45
C ALA A 81 10.15 7.80 12.66
N THR A 82 8.95 8.30 12.95
CA THR A 82 8.10 7.73 14.01
C THR A 82 7.73 6.29 13.68
N ILE A 83 7.55 5.46 14.72
CA ILE A 83 7.18 4.04 14.58
C ILE A 83 5.89 3.90 13.74
N PHE A 84 4.93 4.80 13.93
CA PHE A 84 3.67 4.78 13.20
C PHE A 84 3.85 5.13 11.71
N SER A 85 4.64 6.15 11.39
CA SER A 85 4.99 6.49 10.01
C SER A 85 5.69 5.31 9.31
N VAL A 86 6.72 4.73 9.95
CA VAL A 86 7.45 3.58 9.40
C VAL A 86 6.53 2.36 9.18
N LEU A 87 5.57 2.14 10.07
CA LEU A 87 4.56 1.09 9.91
C LEU A 87 3.69 1.31 8.67
N ILE A 88 3.24 2.54 8.43
CA ILE A 88 2.47 2.92 7.25
C ILE A 88 3.31 2.76 5.98
N GLN A 89 4.55 3.26 5.97
CA GLN A 89 5.47 3.13 4.84
C GLN A 89 5.67 1.66 4.47
N LYS A 90 5.97 0.80 5.46
CA LYS A 90 6.08 -0.66 5.27
C LYS A 90 4.81 -1.27 4.69
N GLN A 91 3.63 -0.84 5.15
CA GLN A 91 2.37 -1.36 4.66
C GLN A 91 2.10 -0.95 3.20
N ILE A 92 2.46 0.28 2.80
CA ILE A 92 2.40 0.74 1.41
C ILE A 92 3.35 -0.07 0.52
N LEU A 93 4.59 -0.30 0.96
CA LEU A 93 5.56 -1.12 0.23
C LEU A 93 5.05 -2.55 -0.01
N LYS A 94 4.35 -3.14 0.96
CA LYS A 94 3.73 -4.47 0.79
C LYS A 94 2.62 -4.48 -0.26
N ILE A 95 1.83 -3.40 -0.35
CA ILE A 95 0.79 -3.24 -1.38
C ILE A 95 1.45 -3.16 -2.75
N PHE A 96 2.47 -2.30 -2.89
CA PHE A 96 3.20 -2.14 -4.14
C PHE A 96 3.87 -3.45 -4.58
N HIS A 97 4.59 -4.11 -3.67
CA HIS A 97 5.19 -5.42 -3.95
C HIS A 97 4.16 -6.44 -4.42
N ALA A 98 3.04 -6.60 -3.70
CA ALA A 98 1.99 -7.54 -4.08
C ALA A 98 1.35 -7.22 -5.45
N LEU A 99 1.32 -5.95 -5.84
CA LEU A 99 0.80 -5.52 -7.15
C LEU A 99 1.72 -5.95 -8.29
N VAL A 100 3.05 -5.86 -8.11
CA VAL A 100 4.03 -6.04 -9.19
C VAL A 100 4.70 -7.41 -9.23
N GLN A 101 4.70 -8.15 -8.10
CA GLN A 101 5.48 -9.38 -7.92
C GLN A 101 5.24 -10.44 -9.01
N TYR A 102 3.98 -10.66 -9.42
CA TYR A 102 3.62 -11.73 -10.37
C TYR A 102 3.44 -11.25 -11.80
N SER A 103 3.06 -9.99 -11.99
CA SER A 103 3.04 -9.37 -13.31
C SER A 103 3.15 -7.86 -13.13
N LEU A 104 3.92 -7.19 -13.97
CA LEU A 104 4.01 -5.73 -13.95
C LEU A 104 2.88 -5.11 -14.80
N PRO A 105 1.88 -4.44 -14.21
CA PRO A 105 0.81 -3.80 -14.98
C PRO A 105 1.30 -2.47 -15.58
N LEU A 106 1.88 -2.51 -16.79
CA LEU A 106 2.47 -1.34 -17.46
C LEU A 106 1.50 -0.17 -17.69
N GLN A 107 0.19 -0.44 -17.75
CA GLN A 107 -0.84 0.60 -17.82
C GLN A 107 -0.94 1.46 -16.55
N LEU A 108 -0.53 0.92 -15.40
CA LEU A 108 -0.46 1.65 -14.12
C LEU A 108 0.96 2.13 -13.84
N ILE A 109 1.96 1.32 -14.21
CA ILE A 109 3.37 1.52 -13.88
C ILE A 109 4.15 1.71 -15.17
N ASN A 110 4.06 2.93 -15.72
CA ASN A 110 4.91 3.36 -16.81
C ASN A 110 6.32 3.71 -16.29
N ASN A 111 7.23 4.08 -17.20
CA ASN A 111 8.62 4.43 -16.86
C ASN A 111 8.70 5.52 -15.77
N THR A 112 7.85 6.55 -15.84
CA THR A 112 7.83 7.65 -14.87
C THR A 112 7.40 7.17 -13.49
N VAL A 113 6.30 6.43 -13.41
CA VAL A 113 5.78 5.88 -12.13
C VAL A 113 6.80 4.92 -11.52
N MET A 114 7.39 4.04 -12.33
CA MET A 114 8.44 3.13 -11.86
C MET A 114 9.65 3.90 -11.31
N THR A 115 10.11 4.95 -12.01
CA THR A 115 11.25 5.77 -11.57
C THR A 115 10.99 6.38 -10.20
N GLN A 116 9.80 6.95 -9.99
CA GLN A 116 9.42 7.51 -8.68
C GLN A 116 9.39 6.44 -7.58
N TRP A 117 8.91 5.22 -7.87
CA TRP A 117 8.99 4.11 -6.91
C TRP A 117 10.43 3.71 -6.59
N MET A 118 11.32 3.72 -7.58
CA MET A 118 12.75 3.46 -7.36
C MET A 118 13.41 4.54 -6.50
N GLU A 119 13.05 5.81 -6.66
CA GLU A 119 13.51 6.91 -5.80
C GLU A 119 13.02 6.74 -4.35
N ILE A 120 11.74 6.37 -4.17
CA ILE A 120 11.18 6.06 -2.84
C ILE A 120 11.93 4.90 -2.19
N LEU A 121 12.16 3.80 -2.92
CA LEU A 121 12.89 2.64 -2.40
C LEU A 121 14.32 3.01 -2.03
N ARG A 122 15.01 3.79 -2.87
CA ARG A 122 16.35 4.31 -2.59
C ARG A 122 16.37 5.14 -1.30
N ALA A 123 15.46 6.11 -1.18
CA ALA A 123 15.38 6.97 0.00
C ALA A 123 15.10 6.19 1.30
N ILE A 124 14.42 5.03 1.22
CA ILE A 124 14.20 4.15 2.36
C ILE A 124 15.44 3.32 2.68
N MET A 125 16.15 2.82 1.66
CA MET A 125 17.39 2.05 1.83
C MET A 125 18.56 2.90 2.35
N ASP A 126 18.61 4.18 1.97
CA ASP A 126 19.65 5.12 2.38
C ASP A 126 19.45 5.63 3.83
N ARG A 127 18.39 5.22 4.55
CA ARG A 127 18.20 5.60 5.96
C ARG A 127 19.16 4.86 6.87
N ASP A 128 19.73 5.61 7.80
CA ASP A 128 20.52 5.04 8.89
C ASP A 128 19.71 4.03 9.69
N VAL A 129 20.38 2.94 10.09
CA VAL A 129 19.80 1.97 11.01
C VAL A 129 19.52 2.69 12.33
N PRO A 130 18.28 2.66 12.86
CA PRO A 130 17.97 3.31 14.13
C PRO A 130 18.94 2.82 15.20
N ALA A 131 19.54 3.75 15.96
CA ALA A 131 20.43 3.40 17.05
C ALA A 131 19.71 2.41 17.98
N VAL A 132 20.28 1.22 18.15
CA VAL A 132 19.75 0.21 19.05
C VAL A 132 19.64 0.88 20.42
N ARG A 133 18.43 0.91 20.99
CA ARG A 133 18.23 1.38 22.37
C ARG A 133 19.11 0.51 23.26
N HIS A 134 20.30 0.99 23.61
CA HIS A 134 21.04 0.44 24.74
C HIS A 134 20.12 0.60 25.94
N THR A 135 19.52 -0.51 26.38
CA THR A 135 18.95 -0.62 27.71
C THR A 135 20.07 -0.24 28.66
N GLN A 136 20.02 0.99 29.17
CA GLN A 136 20.82 1.38 30.33
C GLN A 136 20.34 0.48 31.47
N THR A 137 21.04 -0.63 31.67
CA THR A 137 21.01 -1.39 32.91
C THR A 137 21.63 -0.49 33.96
N HIS A 138 20.80 0.34 34.60
CA HIS A 138 21.17 0.97 35.86
C HIS A 138 21.35 -0.15 36.87
N THR A 139 22.59 -0.29 37.33
CA THR A 139 22.98 -1.08 38.51
C THR A 139 23.22 -0.09 39.64
#